data_AF-A0A535HWK5-F1
#
_entry.id   AF-A0A535HWK5-F1
#
_cell.length_a   1.000
_cell.length_b   1.000
_cell.length_c   1.000
_cell.angle_alpha   90.00
_cell.angle_beta   90.00
_cell.angle_gamma   90.00
#
_symmetry.space_group_name_H-M   'P 1'
#
loop_
_entity.id
_entity.type
_entity.pdbx_description
1 polymer ?
#
loop_
_entity_poly.entity_id
_entity_poly.type
_entity_poly.pdbx_seq_one_letter_code
_entity_poly.pdbx_strand_id
1 'polypeptide(L)'
;MLRDAVADIRQAVSREEAARRRRLHQKEALRRSDEYLWCVEDTLEDRAQPLPESLVTEIARFVHPYSRRLARQARLGAREGDTTRVLDVLFDVQERIQERIEPAPAHPATAEALAG
;
A
#
# COMPACT_ATOMS: atom_id res chain seq x y z
N MET A 1 1.04 31.66 28.09
CA MET A 1 0.16 30.62 28.68
C MET A 1 -1.01 30.27 27.75
N LEU A 2 -2.03 31.13 27.55
CA LEU A 2 -3.14 30.78 26.63
C LEU A 2 -2.71 30.70 25.14
N ARG A 3 -1.82 31.59 24.71
CA ARG A 3 -1.29 31.61 23.33
C ARG A 3 -0.50 30.34 22.99
N ASP A 4 0.25 29.81 23.94
CA ASP A 4 1.06 28.60 23.77
C ASP A 4 0.16 27.37 23.71
N ALA A 5 -0.83 27.27 24.60
CA ALA A 5 -1.84 26.21 24.57
C ALA A 5 -2.63 26.18 23.23
N VAL A 6 -2.97 27.34 22.68
CA VAL A 6 -3.62 27.43 21.36
C VAL A 6 -2.69 26.98 20.23
N ALA A 7 -1.39 27.26 20.33
CA ALA A 7 -0.39 26.79 19.35
C ALA A 7 -0.22 25.27 19.40
N ASP A 8 -0.16 24.69 20.60
CA ASP A 8 -0.05 23.25 20.82
C ASP A 8 -1.28 22.50 20.27
N ILE A 9 -2.49 23.01 20.53
CA ILE A 9 -3.73 22.44 19.98
C ILE A 9 -3.71 22.47 18.45
N ARG A 10 -3.32 23.60 17.83
CA ARG A 10 -3.22 23.71 16.36
C ARG A 10 -2.21 22.72 15.78
N GLN A 11 -1.09 22.52 16.46
CA GLN A 11 -0.07 21.56 16.03
C GLN A 11 -0.58 20.13 16.15
N ALA A 12 -1.29 19.79 17.22
CA ALA A 12 -1.90 18.46 17.40
C ALA A 12 -2.93 18.16 16.30
N VAL A 13 -3.84 19.10 16.02
CA VAL A 13 -4.84 18.96 14.94
C VAL A 13 -4.17 18.77 13.58
N SER A 14 -3.15 19.57 13.26
CA SER A 14 -2.41 19.44 11.99
C SER A 14 -1.73 18.08 11.83
N ARG A 15 -1.15 17.54 12.92
CA ARG A 15 -0.54 16.19 12.93
C ARG A 15 -1.60 15.11 12.74
N GLU A 16 -2.75 15.23 13.40
CA GLU A 16 -3.86 14.30 13.27
C GLU A 16 -4.42 14.30 11.84
N GLU A 17 -4.65 15.46 11.25
CA GLU A 17 -5.08 15.58 9.85
C GLU A 17 -4.06 14.97 8.88
N ALA A 18 -2.77 15.19 9.10
CA ALA A 18 -1.72 14.58 8.30
C ALA A 18 -1.73 13.04 8.44
N ALA A 19 -1.89 12.52 9.65
CA ALA A 19 -2.00 11.08 9.90
C ALA A 19 -3.26 10.49 9.23
N ARG A 20 -4.41 11.17 9.33
CA ARG A 20 -5.66 10.77 8.67
C ARG A 20 -5.50 10.73 7.15
N ARG A 21 -4.91 11.77 6.54
CA ARG A 21 -4.63 11.80 5.09
C ARG A 21 -3.72 10.65 4.65
N ARG A 22 -2.67 10.35 5.43
CA ARG A 22 -1.77 9.21 5.15
C ARG A 22 -2.52 7.88 5.18
N ARG A 23 -3.36 7.66 6.19
CA ARG A 23 -4.19 6.44 6.30
C ARG A 23 -5.15 6.30 5.12
N LEU A 24 -5.81 7.38 4.71
CA LEU A 24 -6.70 7.37 3.55
C LEU A 24 -5.96 7.03 2.26
N HIS A 25 -4.81 7.66 2.02
CA HIS A 25 -3.96 7.36 0.86
C HIS A 25 -3.50 5.89 0.84
N GLN A 26 -3.14 5.32 1.99
CA GLN A 26 -2.74 3.91 2.05
C GLN A 26 -3.92 2.95 1.81
N LYS A 27 -5.11 3.27 2.33
CA LYS A 27 -6.34 2.51 2.03
C LYS A 27 -6.67 2.54 0.54
N GLU A 28 -6.52 3.70 -0.10
CA GLU A 28 -6.70 3.83 -1.55
C GLU A 28 -5.66 3.00 -2.33
N ALA A 29 -4.42 2.98 -1.87
CA ALA A 29 -3.39 2.14 -2.46
C ALA A 29 -3.70 0.64 -2.33
N LEU A 30 -4.24 0.19 -1.19
CA LEU A 30 -4.71 -1.20 -1.04
C LEU A 30 -5.82 -1.52 -2.03
N ARG A 31 -6.85 -0.68 -2.09
CA ARG A 31 -7.98 -0.88 -3.03
C ARG A 31 -7.48 -0.97 -4.47
N ARG A 32 -6.54 -0.10 -4.86
CA ARG A 32 -5.95 -0.13 -6.19
C ARG A 32 -5.13 -1.40 -6.45
N SER A 33 -4.46 -1.93 -5.43
CA SER A 33 -3.78 -3.21 -5.53
C SER A 33 -4.76 -4.37 -5.71
N ASP A 34 -5.90 -4.35 -5.02
CA ASP A 34 -6.98 -5.34 -5.18
C ASP A 34 -7.56 -5.29 -6.61
N GLU A 35 -7.78 -4.09 -7.15
CA GLU A 35 -8.23 -3.90 -8.54
C GLU A 35 -7.25 -4.54 -9.53
N TYR A 36 -5.94 -4.38 -9.32
CA TYR A 36 -4.95 -5.03 -10.19
C TYR A 36 -4.89 -6.55 -10.00
N LEU A 37 -5.02 -7.06 -8.77
CA LEU A 37 -5.08 -8.50 -8.52
C LEU A 37 -6.22 -9.11 -9.31
N TRP A 38 -7.41 -8.52 -9.22
CA TRP A 38 -8.59 -9.00 -9.94
C TRP A 38 -8.37 -9.04 -11.46
N CYS A 39 -7.81 -7.98 -12.06
CA CYS A 39 -7.49 -7.98 -13.50
C CYS A 39 -6.48 -9.07 -13.91
N VAL A 40 -5.50 -9.34 -13.04
CA VAL A 40 -4.46 -10.35 -13.32
C VAL A 40 -5.01 -11.77 -13.13
N GLU A 41 -5.85 -11.99 -12.12
CA GLU A 41 -6.57 -13.25 -11.86
C GLU A 41 -7.53 -13.58 -13.01
N ASP A 42 -8.31 -12.62 -13.48
CA ASP A 42 -9.21 -12.77 -14.64
C ASP A 42 -8.42 -13.24 -15.89
N THR A 43 -7.23 -12.67 -16.11
CA THR A 43 -6.34 -13.08 -17.21
C THR A 43 -5.79 -14.50 -17.03
N LEU A 44 -5.54 -14.95 -15.79
CA LEU A 44 -5.12 -16.33 -15.49
C LEU A 44 -6.23 -17.34 -15.72
N GLU A 45 -7.47 -17.00 -15.35
CA GLU A 45 -8.65 -17.85 -15.53
C GLU A 45 -8.93 -18.09 -17.01
N ASP A 46 -8.72 -17.08 -17.85
CA ASP A 46 -8.87 -17.17 -19.31
C ASP A 46 -7.78 -18.02 -20.00
N ARG A 47 -6.73 -18.46 -19.28
CA ARG A 47 -5.68 -19.43 -19.66
C ARG A 47 -4.99 -19.26 -21.02
N ALA A 48 -5.21 -18.17 -21.75
CA ALA A 48 -4.81 -18.09 -23.16
C ALA A 48 -4.14 -16.78 -23.58
N GLN A 49 -4.07 -15.77 -22.71
CA GLN A 49 -3.52 -14.47 -23.11
C GLN A 49 -2.45 -13.96 -22.15
N PRO A 50 -1.32 -13.45 -22.68
CA PRO A 50 -0.38 -12.70 -21.87
C PRO A 50 -1.06 -11.43 -21.35
N LEU A 51 -0.66 -10.97 -20.17
CA LEU A 51 -1.15 -9.70 -19.62
C LEU A 51 -0.93 -8.55 -20.62
N PRO A 52 -1.94 -7.67 -20.83
CA PRO A 52 -1.79 -6.49 -21.66
C PRO A 52 -0.61 -5.62 -21.20
N GLU A 53 0.22 -5.15 -22.13
CA GLU A 53 1.40 -4.33 -21.80
C GLU A 53 1.02 -3.03 -21.06
N SER A 54 -0.16 -2.47 -21.35
CA SER A 54 -0.73 -1.32 -20.64
C SER A 54 -0.91 -1.62 -19.15
N LEU A 55 -1.55 -2.75 -18.82
CA LEU A 55 -1.79 -3.19 -17.45
C LEU A 55 -0.46 -3.43 -16.71
N VAL A 56 0.49 -4.12 -17.34
CA VAL A 56 1.82 -4.36 -16.76
C VAL A 56 2.57 -3.05 -16.49
N THR A 57 2.45 -2.08 -17.39
CA THR A 57 3.06 -0.75 -17.23
C THR A 57 2.45 0.00 -16.05
N GLU A 58 1.14 -0.05 -15.90
CA GLU A 58 0.41 0.56 -14.78
C GLU A 58 0.77 -0.09 -13.45
N ILE A 59 0.76 -1.42 -13.38
CA ILE A 59 1.20 -2.20 -12.21
C ILE A 59 2.63 -1.80 -11.85
N ALA A 60 3.56 -1.80 -12.80
CA ALA A 60 4.95 -1.46 -12.53
C ALA A 60 5.13 -0.01 -12.02
N ARG A 61 4.34 0.95 -12.54
CA ARG A 61 4.33 2.34 -12.05
C ARG A 61 3.76 2.43 -10.63
N PHE A 62 2.71 1.67 -10.34
CA PHE A 62 2.11 1.60 -9.01
C PHE A 62 3.04 0.95 -7.97
N VAL A 63 3.75 -0.10 -8.35
CA VAL A 63 4.66 -0.87 -7.48
C VAL A 63 5.96 -0.07 -7.19
N HIS A 64 6.42 0.76 -8.13
CA HIS A 64 7.72 1.43 -8.05
C HIS A 64 7.99 2.21 -6.75
N PRO A 65 7.05 2.99 -6.18
CA PRO A 65 7.24 3.71 -4.92
C PRO A 65 7.36 2.78 -3.69
N TYR A 66 6.91 1.53 -3.79
CA TYR A 66 7.04 0.53 -2.73
C TYR A 66 8.31 -0.30 -2.89
N SER A 67 8.66 -0.67 -4.13
CA SER A 67 9.92 -1.34 -4.45
C SER A 67 10.25 -1.31 -5.93
N ARG A 68 11.42 -0.75 -6.27
CA ARG A 68 11.98 -0.81 -7.64
C ARG A 68 12.27 -2.24 -8.09
N ARG A 69 12.64 -3.11 -7.16
CA ARG A 69 12.94 -4.52 -7.44
C ARG A 69 11.67 -5.25 -7.87
N LEU A 70 10.59 -5.08 -7.12
CA LEU A 70 9.29 -5.68 -7.45
C LEU A 70 8.74 -5.16 -8.77
N ALA A 71 8.84 -3.85 -9.03
CA ALA A 71 8.40 -3.27 -10.30
C ALA A 71 9.15 -3.87 -11.50
N ARG A 72 10.44 -4.19 -11.33
CA ARG A 72 11.22 -4.93 -12.34
C ARG A 72 10.76 -6.38 -12.46
N GLN A 73 10.47 -7.06 -11.35
CA GLN A 73 9.98 -8.44 -11.32
C GLN A 73 8.62 -8.58 -12.03
N ALA A 74 7.67 -7.65 -11.80
CA ALA A 74 6.39 -7.65 -12.50
C ALA A 74 6.57 -7.55 -14.03
N ARG A 75 7.45 -6.66 -14.49
CA ARG A 75 7.76 -6.52 -15.92
C ARG A 75 8.44 -7.77 -16.50
N LEU A 76 9.29 -8.43 -15.71
CA LEU A 76 9.98 -9.64 -16.16
C LEU A 76 9.00 -10.81 -16.28
N GLY A 77 8.19 -11.03 -15.23
CA GLY A 77 7.17 -12.08 -15.21
C GLY A 77 6.20 -11.95 -16.37
N ALA A 78 5.66 -10.75 -16.60
CA ALA A 78 4.79 -10.49 -17.75
C ALA A 78 5.44 -10.78 -19.11
N ARG A 79 6.74 -10.46 -19.29
CA ARG A 79 7.47 -10.75 -20.54
C ARG A 79 7.73 -12.24 -20.73
N GLU A 80 7.92 -12.97 -19.64
CA GLU A 80 8.13 -14.42 -19.62
C GLU A 80 6.80 -15.21 -19.74
N GLY A 81 5.65 -14.52 -19.74
CA GLY A 81 4.33 -15.15 -19.67
C GLY A 81 4.00 -15.74 -18.29
N ASP A 82 4.79 -15.41 -17.27
CA ASP A 82 4.62 -15.83 -15.89
C ASP A 82 3.73 -14.82 -15.15
N THR A 83 2.43 -14.98 -15.36
CA THR A 83 1.38 -14.14 -14.76
C THR A 83 1.27 -14.36 -13.25
N THR A 84 1.58 -15.57 -12.77
CA THR A 84 1.67 -15.88 -11.33
C THR A 84 2.69 -15.02 -10.61
N ARG A 85 3.84 -14.77 -11.23
CA ARG A 85 4.87 -13.87 -10.67
C ARG A 85 4.41 -12.42 -10.56
N VAL A 86 3.47 -11.98 -11.41
CA VAL A 86 2.86 -10.65 -11.30
C VAL A 86 1.92 -10.59 -10.09
N LEU A 87 1.16 -11.65 -9.82
CA LEU A 87 0.36 -11.77 -8.59
C LEU A 87 1.23 -11.74 -7.34
N ASP A 88 2.32 -12.52 -7.29
CA ASP A 88 3.24 -12.53 -6.15
C ASP A 88 3.77 -11.13 -5.83
N VAL A 89 4.11 -10.36 -6.88
CA VAL A 89 4.53 -8.96 -6.72
C VAL A 89 3.42 -8.09 -6.12
N LEU A 90 2.16 -8.29 -6.53
CA LEU A 90 1.04 -7.54 -5.98
C LEU A 90 0.80 -7.90 -4.51
N PHE A 91 0.88 -9.17 -4.12
CA PHE A 91 0.81 -9.59 -2.71
C PHE A 91 1.95 -8.98 -1.88
N ASP A 92 3.20 -9.03 -2.34
CA ASP A 92 4.34 -8.40 -1.66
C ASP A 92 4.15 -6.88 -1.50
N VAL A 93 3.45 -6.22 -2.43
CA VAL A 93 3.12 -4.79 -2.32
C VAL A 93 2.02 -4.54 -1.30
N GLN A 94 0.99 -5.38 -1.25
CA GLN A 94 -0.07 -5.26 -0.25
C GLN A 94 0.48 -5.38 1.17
N GLU A 95 1.34 -6.37 1.43
CA GLU A 95 2.00 -6.54 2.72
C GLU A 95 2.75 -5.25 3.12
N ARG A 96 3.54 -4.68 2.20
CA ARG A 96 4.24 -3.39 2.46
C ARG A 96 3.32 -2.20 2.65
N ILE A 97 2.14 -2.18 2.02
CA ILE A 97 1.16 -1.11 2.25
C ILE A 97 0.54 -1.29 3.64
N GLN A 98 0.20 -2.53 4.03
CA GLN A 98 -0.36 -2.86 5.35
C GLN A 98 0.60 -2.52 6.49
N GLU A 99 1.89 -2.86 6.34
CA GLU A 99 2.97 -2.47 7.28
C GLU A 99 3.05 -0.95 7.50
N ARG A 100 2.61 -0.14 6.52
CA ARG A 100 2.60 1.32 6.62
C ARG A 100 1.31 1.87 7.24
N ILE A 101 0.23 1.09 7.24
CA ILE A 101 -1.09 1.45 7.83
C ILE A 101 -1.09 1.17 9.32
N GLU A 102 -0.56 0.01 9.71
CA GLU A 102 -0.46 -0.36 11.11
C GLU A 102 0.64 0.47 11.77
N PRO A 103 0.31 1.31 12.78
CA PRO A 103 1.35 1.77 13.66
C PRO A 103 1.93 0.53 14.36
N ALA A 104 3.25 0.34 14.31
CA ALA A 104 3.92 -0.59 15.20
C ALA A 104 3.32 -0.42 16.61
N PRO A 105 2.97 -1.51 17.31
CA PRO A 105 2.33 -1.40 18.61
C PRO A 105 3.18 -0.48 19.47
N ALA A 106 2.56 0.59 19.98
CA ALA A 106 3.18 1.34 21.07
C ALA A 106 3.51 0.30 22.14
N HIS A 107 4.78 0.24 22.53
CA HIS A 107 5.27 -0.60 23.62
C HIS A 107 4.22 -0.75 24.74
N PRO A 108 4.11 -1.92 25.40
CA PRO A 108 3.06 -2.23 26.37
C PRO A 108 2.92 -1.28 27.58
N ALA A 109 3.78 -0.26 27.71
CA ALA A 109 3.72 0.72 28.79
C ALA A 109 2.56 1.74 28.68
N THR A 110 1.93 1.92 27.52
CA THR A 110 0.86 2.93 27.37
C THR A 110 -0.56 2.40 27.64
N ALA A 111 -0.74 1.09 27.81
CA ALA A 111 -2.05 0.49 28.09
C ALA A 111 -2.47 0.61 29.56
N GLU A 112 -1.51 0.74 30.50
CA GLU A 112 -1.82 0.84 31.93
C GLU A 112 -2.31 2.23 32.36
N ALA A 113 -2.08 3.29 31.57
CA ALA A 113 -2.47 4.66 31.93
C ALA A 113 -3.96 5.00 31.71
N LEU A 114 -4.74 4.10 31.10
CA LEU A 114 -6.18 4.28 30.88
C LEU A 114 -7.06 3.31 31.71
N ALA A 115 -6.44 2.48 32.55
CA ALA A 115 -7.13 1.52 33.40
C ALA A 115 -6.96 1.78 34.92
N GLY A 116 -6.38 2.94 35.30
CA GLY A 116 -6.20 3.35 36.70
C GLY A 116 -6.96 4.62 37.03
#